data_AF-A0A9E3YAV7-F1
#
_entry.id   AF-A0A9E3YAV7-F1
#
_cell.length_a   1.000
_cell.length_b   1.000
_cell.length_c   1.000
_cell.angle_alpha   90.00
_cell.angle_beta   90.00
_cell.angle_gamma   90.00
#
_symmetry.space_group_name_H-M   'P 1'
#
loop_
_entity.id
_entity.type
_entity.pdbx_description
1 polymer ?
#
loop_
_entity_poly.entity_id
_entity_poly.type
_entity_poly.pdbx_seq_one_letter_code
_entity_poly.pdbx_strand_id
1 'polypeptide(L)'
;MTDAAQTSAELELELRSRTPGVAAVRIERYDNRRVVVVRISSTVRRGALNPIDGENIAEAARMASRKRLPLVMYVASAGANMTEGIDALHGWGRAARELSQCSGVVPIIAINDGPAVSGSALLIGLADIVIMTEDAYAFVSSPNGVRQFTGVNVSIEELGGSAVHDRSTGVAHAVVPDRAAAEAMVAQLLAFIPDHIDCLPPLQDTLDPIARPTPEAGDLLPDSPTGAYDVRSIAAEIVDDDYFLELRSGWAPNLVTGFASIGGHPVG
;
A
#
# COMPACT_ATOMS: atom_id res chain seq x y z
N MET A 1 -13.95 16.08 40.02
CA MET A 1 -13.60 14.66 39.79
C MET A 1 -12.82 14.58 38.48
N THR A 2 -11.65 15.20 38.52
CA THR A 2 -10.61 15.20 37.51
C THR A 2 -9.75 13.97 37.72
N ASP A 3 -9.83 12.98 36.83
CA ASP A 3 -8.66 12.21 36.33
C ASP A 3 -9.13 11.17 35.28
N ALA A 4 -9.12 11.56 34.01
CA ALA A 4 -9.22 10.62 32.87
C ALA A 4 -8.35 11.11 31.69
N ALA A 5 -7.34 11.93 31.98
CA ALA A 5 -6.40 12.47 31.00
C ALA A 5 -4.98 11.94 31.26
N GLN A 6 -4.87 10.68 31.68
CA GLN A 6 -3.61 9.95 31.69
C GLN A 6 -3.41 9.24 30.35
N THR A 7 -2.86 10.01 29.42
CA THR A 7 -1.73 9.62 28.56
C THR A 7 -1.82 8.21 27.95
N SER A 8 -2.57 8.07 26.86
CA SER A 8 -2.26 7.10 25.81
C SER A 8 -0.90 7.48 25.21
N ALA A 9 0.19 7.08 25.85
CA ALA A 9 1.52 7.23 25.28
C ALA A 9 1.53 6.53 23.92
N GLU A 10 1.74 7.31 22.85
CA GLU A 10 2.08 6.80 21.52
C GLU A 10 3.20 5.78 21.69
N LEU A 11 2.87 4.50 21.54
CA LEU A 11 3.83 3.41 21.62
C LEU A 11 4.58 3.36 20.29
N GLU A 12 5.35 4.41 20.02
CA GLU A 12 6.35 4.44 18.95
C GLU A 12 7.58 3.68 19.44
N LEU A 13 7.73 2.44 18.98
CA LEU A 13 8.92 1.65 19.26
C LEU A 13 9.85 1.68 18.05
N GLU A 14 10.99 2.36 18.18
CA GLU A 14 12.03 2.29 17.17
C GLU A 14 12.78 0.95 17.24
N LEU A 15 12.84 0.27 16.10
CA LEU A 15 13.59 -0.97 15.96
C LEU A 15 14.93 -0.65 15.28
N ARG A 16 16.02 -1.18 15.85
CA ARG A 16 17.38 -1.03 15.30
C ARG A 16 17.79 0.45 15.09
N SER A 17 17.32 1.38 15.92
CA SER A 17 17.53 2.84 15.75
C SER A 17 19.00 3.31 15.66
N ARG A 18 19.96 2.47 16.07
CA ARG A 18 21.40 2.74 15.98
C ARG A 18 22.07 2.24 14.70
N THR A 19 21.33 1.66 13.76
CA THR A 19 21.90 1.26 12.46
C THR A 19 21.99 2.45 11.52
N PRO A 20 23.17 2.76 10.96
CA PRO A 20 23.31 3.83 9.98
C PRO A 20 22.66 3.39 8.66
N GLY A 21 21.63 4.08 8.19
CA GLY A 21 20.89 3.68 6.99
C GLY A 21 19.86 4.69 6.53
N VAL A 22 19.28 4.44 5.37
CA VAL A 22 18.13 5.15 4.81
C VAL A 22 16.81 4.45 5.11
N ALA A 23 16.83 3.19 5.56
CA ALA A 23 15.66 2.41 5.97
C ALA A 23 15.50 2.41 7.51
N ALA A 24 14.56 3.20 8.00
CA ALA A 24 14.17 3.23 9.41
C ALA A 24 12.99 2.29 9.68
N VAL A 25 12.97 1.63 10.84
CA VAL A 25 11.93 0.69 11.21
C VAL A 25 11.30 1.08 12.54
N ARG A 26 9.97 1.13 12.58
CA ARG A 26 9.19 1.48 13.76
C ARG A 26 7.99 0.57 13.91
N ILE A 27 7.46 0.48 15.12
CA ILE A 27 6.08 0.07 15.34
C ILE A 27 5.31 1.35 15.61
N GLU A 28 4.35 1.67 14.73
CA GLU A 28 3.51 2.85 14.79
C GLU A 28 2.04 2.42 14.98
N ARG A 29 1.16 3.40 15.17
CA ARG A 29 -0.29 3.16 15.31
C ARG A 29 -1.04 3.89 14.21
N TYR A 30 -1.89 3.15 13.50
CA TYR A 30 -2.91 3.69 12.61
C TYR A 30 -4.24 3.50 13.31
N ASP A 31 -4.82 4.58 13.80
CA ASP A 31 -5.96 4.60 14.73
C ASP A 31 -5.76 3.67 15.94
N ASN A 32 -6.44 2.53 15.97
CA ASN A 32 -6.34 1.55 17.04
C ASN A 32 -5.46 0.33 16.71
N ARG A 33 -4.90 0.26 15.49
CA ARG A 33 -4.10 -0.87 15.01
C ARG A 33 -2.62 -0.56 15.08
N ARG A 34 -1.83 -1.53 15.58
CA ARG A 34 -0.37 -1.45 15.58
C ARG A 34 0.15 -2.00 14.26
N VAL A 35 1.11 -1.31 13.68
CA VAL A 35 1.65 -1.64 12.36
C VAL A 35 3.16 -1.57 12.43
N VAL A 36 3.85 -2.53 11.82
CA VAL A 36 5.28 -2.39 11.59
C VAL A 36 5.47 -1.48 10.38
N VAL A 37 6.21 -0.41 10.55
CA VAL A 37 6.46 0.59 9.52
C VAL A 37 7.92 0.57 9.13
N VAL A 38 8.19 0.54 7.82
CA VAL A 38 9.51 0.76 7.24
C VAL A 38 9.48 2.03 6.42
N ARG A 39 10.38 2.97 6.68
CA ARG A 39 10.51 4.20 5.89
C ARG A 39 11.85 4.23 5.20
N ILE A 40 11.85 4.14 3.87
CA ILE A 40 13.03 4.29 3.03
C ILE A 40 13.06 5.73 2.50
N SER A 41 13.96 6.55 3.02
CA SER A 41 14.00 7.99 2.71
C SER A 41 14.97 8.35 1.60
N SER A 42 14.54 9.18 0.66
CA SER A 42 15.39 9.73 -0.40
C SER A 42 16.28 10.90 0.06
N THR A 43 16.09 11.41 1.28
CA THR A 43 16.83 12.58 1.81
C THR A 43 18.33 12.33 1.94
N VAL A 44 18.71 11.09 2.27
CA VAL A 44 20.11 10.65 2.38
C VAL A 44 20.44 9.75 1.20
N ARG A 45 21.48 10.09 0.44
CA ARG A 45 21.97 9.31 -0.72
C ARG A 45 20.89 8.98 -1.76
N ARG A 46 19.86 9.82 -1.91
CA ARG A 46 18.70 9.54 -2.79
C ARG A 46 18.02 8.20 -2.46
N GLY A 47 18.12 7.74 -1.21
CA GLY A 47 17.54 6.48 -0.74
C GLY A 47 18.26 5.25 -1.28
N ALA A 48 19.51 5.39 -1.74
CA ALA A 48 20.31 4.25 -2.15
C ALA A 48 20.53 3.26 -0.99
N LEU A 49 20.13 2.01 -1.21
CA LEU A 49 20.10 0.96 -0.20
C LEU A 49 21.49 0.35 -0.01
N ASN A 50 21.97 0.36 1.23
CA ASN A 50 23.14 -0.38 1.68
C ASN A 50 22.76 -1.79 2.17
N PRO A 51 23.75 -2.66 2.43
CA PRO A 51 23.50 -3.99 2.98
C PRO A 51 22.69 -3.95 4.29
N ILE A 52 22.97 -2.96 5.14
CA ILE A 52 22.26 -2.75 6.41
C ILE A 52 20.82 -2.29 6.23
N ASP A 53 20.50 -1.55 5.16
CA ASP A 53 19.13 -1.14 4.84
C ASP A 53 18.29 -2.35 4.44
N GLY A 54 18.86 -3.25 3.64
CA GLY A 54 18.25 -4.53 3.33
C GLY A 54 17.98 -5.37 4.58
N GLU A 55 18.91 -5.37 5.54
CA GLU A 55 18.70 -6.07 6.81
C GLU A 55 17.63 -5.42 7.69
N ASN A 56 17.52 -4.10 7.68
CA ASN A 56 16.46 -3.40 8.41
C ASN A 56 15.09 -3.74 7.84
N ILE A 57 14.93 -3.76 6.51
CA ILE A 57 13.67 -4.17 5.85
C ILE A 57 13.37 -5.64 6.17
N ALA A 58 14.37 -6.52 6.10
CA ALA A 58 14.23 -7.93 6.45
C ALA A 58 13.76 -8.13 7.90
N GLU A 59 14.35 -7.40 8.86
CA GLU A 59 13.94 -7.47 10.27
C GLU A 59 12.55 -6.89 10.51
N ALA A 60 12.13 -5.88 9.76
CA ALA A 60 10.77 -5.37 9.81
C ALA A 60 9.75 -6.43 9.35
N ALA A 61 10.00 -7.08 8.21
CA ALA A 61 9.16 -8.17 7.72
C ALA A 61 9.09 -9.32 8.73
N ARG A 62 10.23 -9.76 9.27
CA ARG A 62 10.27 -10.77 10.34
C ARG A 62 9.50 -10.33 11.58
N MET A 63 9.61 -9.06 11.98
CA MET A 63 8.87 -8.53 13.12
C MET A 63 7.37 -8.56 12.87
N ALA A 64 6.92 -8.08 11.71
CA ALA A 64 5.52 -8.06 11.29
C ALA A 64 4.93 -9.48 11.35
N SER A 65 5.60 -10.45 10.72
CA SER A 65 5.20 -11.86 10.74
C SER A 65 5.17 -12.45 12.15
N ARG A 66 6.25 -12.31 12.95
CA ARG A 66 6.32 -12.88 14.31
C ARG A 66 5.32 -12.26 15.28
N LYS A 67 5.01 -10.98 15.13
CA LYS A 67 4.07 -10.25 15.98
C LYS A 67 2.66 -10.25 15.43
N ARG A 68 2.47 -10.80 14.22
CA ARG A 68 1.18 -10.84 13.52
C ARG A 68 0.60 -9.44 13.38
N LEU A 69 1.43 -8.52 12.92
CA LEU A 69 1.07 -7.13 12.66
C LEU A 69 1.17 -6.85 11.16
N PRO A 70 0.30 -6.01 10.59
CA PRO A 70 0.48 -5.50 9.23
C PRO A 70 1.83 -4.80 9.05
N LEU A 71 2.31 -4.80 7.82
CA LEU A 71 3.54 -4.13 7.40
C LEU A 71 3.23 -3.00 6.42
N VAL A 72 3.62 -1.77 6.76
CA VAL A 72 3.53 -0.62 5.86
C VAL A 72 4.92 -0.16 5.46
N MET A 73 5.19 -0.08 4.17
CA MET A 73 6.48 0.36 3.62
C MET A 73 6.32 1.69 2.90
N TYR A 74 7.07 2.71 3.30
CA TYR A 74 7.24 3.95 2.54
C TYR A 74 8.51 3.83 1.70
N VAL A 75 8.36 4.01 0.40
CA VAL A 75 9.42 3.74 -0.57
C VAL A 75 9.75 5.01 -1.35
N ALA A 76 10.90 5.61 -1.04
CA ALA A 76 11.56 6.62 -1.85
C ALA A 76 13.06 6.28 -1.97
N SER A 77 13.42 5.50 -2.99
CA SER A 77 14.74 4.94 -3.22
C SER A 77 15.16 4.88 -4.70
N ALA A 78 16.37 5.37 -4.97
CA ALA A 78 17.07 5.23 -6.25
C ALA A 78 17.64 3.81 -6.52
N GLY A 79 17.34 2.82 -5.66
CA GLY A 79 17.78 1.43 -5.82
C GLY A 79 18.97 1.08 -4.92
N ALA A 80 19.77 0.09 -5.33
CA ALA A 80 20.94 -0.36 -4.58
C ALA A 80 22.08 0.66 -4.64
N ASN A 81 22.82 0.84 -3.54
CA ASN A 81 24.02 1.68 -3.54
C ASN A 81 25.14 1.02 -4.35
N MET A 82 25.47 1.62 -5.50
CA MET A 82 26.50 1.11 -6.41
C MET A 82 27.89 1.00 -5.77
N THR A 83 28.22 1.80 -4.75
CA THR A 83 29.54 1.74 -4.08
C THR A 83 29.70 0.50 -3.21
N GLU A 84 28.60 -0.09 -2.74
CA GLU A 84 28.58 -1.31 -1.93
C GLU A 84 28.54 -2.58 -2.82
N GLY A 85 28.21 -2.41 -4.11
CA GLY A 85 28.22 -3.49 -5.09
C GLY A 85 27.33 -4.69 -4.71
N ILE A 86 27.92 -5.88 -4.69
CA ILE A 86 27.22 -7.16 -4.46
C ILE A 86 26.57 -7.19 -3.06
N ASP A 87 27.17 -6.56 -2.05
CA ASP A 87 26.64 -6.61 -0.69
C ASP A 87 25.30 -5.88 -0.60
N ALA A 88 25.12 -4.76 -1.32
CA ALA A 88 23.83 -4.08 -1.39
C ALA A 88 22.78 -4.91 -2.11
N LEU A 89 23.15 -5.61 -3.19
CA LEU A 89 22.25 -6.54 -3.89
C LEU A 89 21.87 -7.74 -3.00
N HIS A 90 22.81 -8.26 -2.22
CA HIS A 90 22.53 -9.31 -1.24
C HIS A 90 21.57 -8.81 -0.15
N GLY A 91 21.78 -7.60 0.36
CA GLY A 91 20.86 -6.94 1.31
C GLY A 91 19.45 -6.81 0.74
N TRP A 92 19.31 -6.35 -0.50
CA TRP A 92 18.03 -6.31 -1.21
C TRP A 92 17.39 -7.70 -1.33
N GLY A 93 18.16 -8.72 -1.72
CA GLY A 93 17.65 -10.09 -1.85
C GLY A 93 17.18 -10.69 -0.52
N ARG A 94 17.85 -10.35 0.59
CA ARG A 94 17.39 -10.70 1.94
C ARG A 94 16.06 -10.03 2.28
N ALA A 95 15.93 -8.73 2.02
CA ALA A 95 14.68 -8.01 2.23
C ALA A 95 13.53 -8.63 1.41
N ALA A 96 13.74 -8.85 0.12
CA ALA A 96 12.76 -9.45 -0.78
C ALA A 96 12.31 -10.83 -0.29
N ARG A 97 13.24 -11.69 0.15
CA ARG A 97 12.93 -13.01 0.70
C ARG A 97 11.99 -12.94 1.90
N GLU A 98 12.27 -12.08 2.87
CA GLU A 98 11.46 -11.99 4.09
C GLU A 98 10.08 -11.35 3.81
N LEU A 99 10.01 -10.40 2.86
CA LEU A 99 8.74 -9.86 2.38
C LEU A 99 7.88 -10.94 1.70
N SER A 100 8.48 -11.75 0.83
CA SER A 100 7.78 -12.88 0.21
C SER A 100 7.28 -13.90 1.24
N GLN A 101 7.99 -14.08 2.36
CA GLN A 101 7.55 -14.94 3.46
C GLN A 101 6.40 -14.35 4.28
N CYS A 102 6.14 -13.04 4.18
CA CYS A 102 4.99 -12.39 4.80
C CYS A 102 3.72 -12.48 3.94
N SER A 103 3.85 -12.74 2.63
CA SER A 103 2.72 -12.81 1.70
C SER A 103 1.67 -13.83 2.16
N GLY A 104 0.43 -13.37 2.29
CA GLY A 104 -0.69 -14.18 2.79
C GLY A 104 -0.66 -14.48 4.29
N VAL A 105 0.34 -14.01 5.04
CA VAL A 105 0.45 -14.19 6.50
C VAL A 105 0.05 -12.93 7.25
N VAL A 106 0.62 -11.79 6.84
CA VAL A 106 0.26 -10.44 7.32
C VAL A 106 0.10 -9.52 6.10
N PRO A 107 -0.82 -8.55 6.11
CA PRO A 107 -0.94 -7.61 5.00
C PRO A 107 0.32 -6.76 4.82
N ILE A 108 0.74 -6.59 3.57
CA ILE A 108 1.84 -5.72 3.17
C ILE A 108 1.28 -4.59 2.31
N ILE A 109 1.37 -3.35 2.80
CA ILE A 109 0.95 -2.16 2.06
C ILE A 109 2.19 -1.31 1.75
N ALA A 110 2.38 -0.95 0.49
CA ALA A 110 3.45 -0.05 0.07
C ALA A 110 2.89 1.32 -0.30
N ILE A 111 3.46 2.37 0.28
CA ILE A 111 3.30 3.75 -0.16
C ILE A 111 4.55 4.11 -0.97
N ASN A 112 4.39 4.31 -2.28
CA ASN A 112 5.43 4.90 -3.11
C ASN A 112 5.21 6.41 -3.18
N ASP A 113 6.08 7.17 -2.50
CA ASP A 113 5.98 8.62 -2.36
C ASP A 113 7.22 9.34 -2.93
N GLY A 114 7.86 8.71 -3.92
CA GLY A 114 9.01 9.25 -4.61
C GLY A 114 9.54 8.30 -5.68
N PRO A 115 10.87 8.27 -5.91
CA PRO A 115 11.46 7.30 -6.83
C PRO A 115 11.40 5.87 -6.26
N ALA A 116 10.97 4.90 -7.04
CA ALA A 116 11.20 3.48 -6.76
C ALA A 116 11.88 2.82 -7.97
N VAL A 117 13.21 2.76 -7.96
CA VAL A 117 14.01 2.35 -9.11
C VAL A 117 14.69 1.00 -8.91
N SER A 118 14.68 0.16 -9.95
CA SER A 118 15.35 -1.14 -9.98
C SER A 118 14.86 -2.04 -8.84
N GLY A 119 15.73 -2.41 -7.90
CA GLY A 119 15.37 -3.25 -6.76
C GLY A 119 14.21 -2.72 -5.92
N SER A 120 14.13 -1.41 -5.67
CA SER A 120 13.02 -0.85 -4.87
C SER A 120 11.67 -0.88 -5.63
N ALA A 121 11.68 -0.79 -6.96
CA ALA A 121 10.51 -1.04 -7.80
C ALA A 121 9.98 -2.47 -7.66
N LEU A 122 10.89 -3.44 -7.48
CA LEU A 122 10.50 -4.83 -7.25
C LEU A 122 9.99 -5.06 -5.82
N LEU A 123 10.46 -4.29 -4.83
CA LEU A 123 9.94 -4.38 -3.46
C LEU A 123 8.48 -3.94 -3.37
N ILE A 124 8.07 -2.87 -4.09
CA ILE A 124 6.65 -2.48 -4.13
C ILE A 124 5.80 -3.54 -4.84
N GLY A 125 6.36 -4.27 -5.81
CA GLY A 125 5.68 -5.38 -6.48
C GLY A 125 5.50 -6.64 -5.62
N LEU A 126 6.08 -6.68 -4.41
CA LEU A 126 5.86 -7.74 -3.43
C LEU A 126 4.78 -7.37 -2.40
N ALA A 127 4.27 -6.14 -2.42
CA ALA A 127 3.19 -5.71 -1.54
C ALA A 127 1.83 -6.18 -2.05
N ASP A 128 0.89 -6.42 -1.14
CA ASP A 128 -0.49 -6.78 -1.48
C ASP A 128 -1.25 -5.57 -2.04
N ILE A 129 -0.98 -4.37 -1.51
CA ILE A 129 -1.56 -3.11 -1.96
C ILE A 129 -0.45 -2.06 -2.15
N VAL A 130 -0.52 -1.32 -3.25
CA VAL A 130 0.43 -0.26 -3.60
C VAL A 130 -0.34 1.05 -3.79
N ILE A 131 -0.04 2.04 -2.96
CA ILE A 131 -0.56 3.41 -3.05
C ILE A 131 0.58 4.28 -3.58
N MET A 132 0.33 5.01 -4.66
CA MET A 132 1.32 5.94 -5.22
C MET A 132 0.87 7.38 -5.01
N THR A 133 1.78 8.27 -4.63
CA THR A 133 1.49 9.70 -4.73
C THR A 133 1.56 10.15 -6.19
N GLU A 134 0.90 11.25 -6.56
CA GLU A 134 0.88 11.76 -7.93
C GLU A 134 2.28 11.94 -8.52
N ASP A 135 3.23 12.48 -7.75
CA ASP A 135 4.61 12.72 -8.17
C ASP A 135 5.54 11.49 -8.09
N ALA A 136 5.03 10.33 -7.64
CA ALA A 136 5.83 9.12 -7.52
C ALA A 136 6.01 8.42 -8.88
N TYR A 137 7.11 7.68 -9.00
CA TYR A 137 7.38 6.86 -10.17
C TYR A 137 8.09 5.56 -9.81
N ALA A 138 7.88 4.52 -10.61
CA ALA A 138 8.56 3.25 -10.43
C ALA A 138 8.97 2.60 -11.75
N PHE A 139 10.18 2.06 -11.83
CA PHE A 139 10.62 1.27 -12.98
C PHE A 139 11.83 0.40 -12.64
N VAL A 140 11.92 -0.76 -13.29
CA VAL A 140 13.08 -1.66 -13.13
C VAL A 140 14.31 -1.13 -13.87
N SER A 141 14.10 -0.66 -15.10
CA SER A 141 15.14 -0.07 -15.96
C SER A 141 14.87 1.41 -16.13
N SER A 142 15.90 2.25 -16.00
CA SER A 142 15.74 3.70 -16.13
C SER A 142 15.49 4.13 -17.59
N PRO A 143 14.93 5.32 -17.83
CA PRO A 143 14.77 5.85 -19.18
C PRO A 143 16.07 5.87 -19.99
N ASN A 144 17.20 6.22 -19.35
CA ASN A 144 18.51 6.15 -19.99
C ASN A 144 18.88 4.70 -20.35
N GLY A 145 18.59 3.73 -19.48
CA GLY A 145 18.78 2.31 -19.78
C GLY A 145 17.93 1.87 -20.98
N VAL A 146 16.64 2.21 -21.01
CA VAL A 146 15.74 1.92 -22.14
C VAL A 146 16.31 2.49 -23.43
N ARG A 147 16.72 3.75 -23.44
CA ARG A 147 17.32 4.40 -24.60
C ARG A 147 18.60 3.70 -25.07
N GLN A 148 19.50 3.35 -24.15
CA GLN A 148 20.77 2.71 -24.50
C GLN A 148 20.57 1.32 -25.12
N PHE A 149 19.60 0.53 -24.64
CA PHE A 149 19.37 -0.83 -25.13
C PHE A 149 18.43 -0.90 -26.34
N THR A 150 17.46 0.01 -26.45
CA THR A 150 16.39 -0.08 -27.47
C THR A 150 16.42 1.06 -28.49
N GLY A 151 17.13 2.15 -28.19
CA GLY A 151 17.08 3.39 -28.98
C GLY A 151 15.84 4.26 -28.74
N VAL A 152 14.86 3.79 -27.96
CA VAL A 152 13.63 4.53 -27.65
C VAL A 152 13.88 5.60 -26.60
N ASN A 153 13.53 6.85 -26.90
CA ASN A 153 13.49 7.91 -25.90
C ASN A 153 12.11 7.88 -25.22
N VAL A 154 12.12 7.84 -23.89
CA VAL A 154 10.92 7.85 -23.04
C VAL A 154 11.20 8.72 -21.83
N SER A 155 10.22 9.45 -21.32
CA SER A 155 10.37 10.23 -20.08
C SER A 155 10.22 9.35 -18.82
N ILE A 156 10.42 9.92 -17.62
CA ILE A 156 10.15 9.21 -16.36
C ILE A 156 8.65 8.94 -16.23
N GLU A 157 7.85 9.95 -16.55
CA GLU A 157 6.39 9.95 -16.45
C GLU A 157 5.79 8.94 -17.43
N GLU A 158 6.28 8.92 -18.68
CA GLU A 158 5.84 7.96 -19.71
C GLU A 158 6.26 6.52 -19.40
N LEU A 159 7.41 6.33 -18.73
CA LEU A 159 7.93 4.99 -18.44
C LEU A 159 7.27 4.36 -17.22
N GLY A 160 7.04 5.14 -16.18
CA GLY A 160 6.64 4.60 -14.87
C GLY A 160 6.08 5.65 -13.91
N GLY A 161 5.50 6.74 -14.41
CA GLY A 161 4.75 7.66 -13.56
C GLY A 161 3.52 6.99 -12.94
N SER A 162 3.05 7.54 -11.81
CA SER A 162 1.84 7.08 -11.11
C SER A 162 0.64 6.86 -12.06
N ALA A 163 0.39 7.78 -13.01
CA ALA A 163 -0.68 7.65 -13.99
C ALA A 163 -0.54 6.45 -14.94
N VAL A 164 0.69 6.09 -15.32
CA VAL A 164 0.95 4.88 -16.13
C VAL A 164 0.70 3.62 -15.30
N HIS A 165 1.05 3.67 -14.01
CA HIS A 165 0.78 2.56 -13.10
C HIS A 165 -0.70 2.37 -12.78
N ASP A 166 -1.45 3.47 -12.70
CA ASP A 166 -2.90 3.51 -12.50
C ASP A 166 -3.69 3.07 -13.73
N ARG A 167 -3.28 3.47 -14.95
CA ARG A 167 -4.12 3.25 -16.14
C ARG A 167 -3.70 2.09 -17.03
N SER A 168 -2.45 1.66 -16.95
CA SER A 168 -1.89 0.71 -17.90
C SER A 168 -1.30 -0.53 -17.24
N THR A 169 -0.36 -0.36 -16.30
CA THR A 169 0.36 -1.52 -15.75
C THR A 169 -0.38 -2.24 -14.62
N GLY A 170 -1.28 -1.55 -13.91
CA GLY A 170 -2.01 -2.10 -12.75
C GLY A 170 -1.17 -2.26 -11.48
N VAL A 171 0.06 -1.72 -11.45
CA VAL A 171 0.92 -1.75 -10.26
C VAL A 171 0.31 -0.91 -9.13
N ALA A 172 -0.17 0.29 -9.44
CA ALA A 172 -0.85 1.13 -8.47
C ALA A 172 -2.26 0.57 -8.21
N HIS A 173 -2.58 0.35 -6.94
CA HIS A 173 -3.94 0.07 -6.49
C HIS A 173 -4.71 1.36 -6.24
N ALA A 174 -4.01 2.44 -5.95
CA ALA A 174 -4.55 3.79 -5.91
C ALA A 174 -3.47 4.83 -6.18
N VAL A 175 -3.88 5.96 -6.75
CA VAL A 175 -3.07 7.18 -6.84
C VAL A 175 -3.73 8.27 -6.02
N VAL A 176 -2.95 8.91 -5.16
CA VAL A 176 -3.40 9.94 -4.22
C VAL A 176 -2.54 11.20 -4.35
N PRO A 177 -3.03 12.39 -3.98
CA PRO A 177 -2.29 13.63 -4.21
C PRO A 177 -0.96 13.68 -3.45
N ASP A 178 -0.92 13.19 -2.22
CA ASP A 178 0.27 13.30 -1.37
C ASP A 178 0.37 12.17 -0.32
N ARG A 179 1.45 12.22 0.48
CA ARG A 179 1.70 11.26 1.55
C ARG A 179 0.61 11.25 2.62
N ALA A 180 0.04 12.41 2.97
CA ALA A 180 -0.99 12.48 4.00
C ALA A 180 -2.27 11.77 3.52
N ALA A 181 -2.65 11.94 2.26
CA ALA A 181 -3.74 11.19 1.64
C ALA A 181 -3.42 9.67 1.57
N ALA A 182 -2.17 9.29 1.29
CA ALA A 182 -1.75 7.89 1.31
C ALA A 182 -1.88 7.27 2.71
N GLU A 183 -1.47 7.99 3.75
CA GLU A 183 -1.58 7.58 5.15
C GLU A 183 -3.04 7.42 5.58
N ALA A 184 -3.92 8.35 5.18
CA ALA A 184 -5.36 8.24 5.40
C ALA A 184 -5.96 7.02 4.69
N MET A 185 -5.53 6.73 3.46
CA MET A 185 -5.98 5.54 2.74
C MET A 185 -5.47 4.24 3.38
N VAL A 186 -4.25 4.21 3.93
CA VAL A 186 -3.77 3.07 4.72
C VAL A 186 -4.67 2.82 5.94
N ALA A 187 -5.07 3.88 6.65
CA ALA A 187 -6.01 3.73 7.77
C ALA A 187 -7.35 3.12 7.33
N GLN A 188 -7.91 3.59 6.20
CA GLN A 188 -9.14 3.03 5.62
C GLN A 188 -8.97 1.56 5.22
N LEU A 189 -7.88 1.20 4.55
CA LEU A 189 -7.59 -0.20 4.18
C LEU A 189 -7.48 -1.09 5.42
N LEU A 190 -6.81 -0.60 6.46
CA LEU A 190 -6.72 -1.26 7.75
C LEU A 190 -8.07 -1.29 8.51
N ALA A 191 -9.13 -0.66 8.02
CA ALA A 191 -10.47 -0.92 8.54
C ALA A 191 -11.05 -2.21 7.94
N PHE A 192 -10.74 -2.53 6.68
CA PHE A 192 -11.37 -3.66 5.96
C PHE A 192 -10.58 -4.98 5.99
N ILE A 193 -9.30 -4.96 6.35
CA ILE A 193 -8.44 -6.16 6.32
C ILE A 193 -8.03 -6.65 7.72
N PRO A 194 -7.80 -7.96 7.94
CA PRO A 194 -7.33 -8.49 9.22
C PRO A 194 -5.89 -8.07 9.55
N ASP A 195 -5.45 -8.27 10.80
CA ASP A 195 -4.03 -8.10 11.18
C ASP A 195 -3.14 -9.20 10.57
N HIS A 196 -3.70 -10.40 10.43
CA HIS A 196 -3.01 -11.59 9.97
C HIS A 196 -4.00 -12.68 9.55
N ILE A 197 -3.49 -13.76 8.95
CA ILE A 197 -4.31 -14.87 8.42
C ILE A 197 -5.22 -15.55 9.45
N ASP A 198 -4.76 -15.72 10.71
CA ASP A 198 -5.54 -16.37 11.78
C ASP A 198 -6.60 -15.46 12.46
N CYS A 199 -6.93 -14.28 11.92
CA CYS A 199 -7.99 -13.43 12.49
C CYS A 199 -8.95 -12.89 11.41
N LEU A 200 -10.16 -12.55 11.83
CA LEU A 200 -11.14 -11.86 10.98
C LEU A 200 -10.82 -10.36 10.93
N PRO A 201 -11.22 -9.66 9.85
CA PRO A 201 -11.13 -8.21 9.80
C PRO A 201 -12.00 -7.55 10.88
N PRO A 202 -11.65 -6.35 11.36
CA PRO A 202 -12.41 -5.68 12.41
C PRO A 202 -13.78 -5.25 11.88
N LEU A 203 -14.80 -5.36 12.73
CA LEU A 203 -16.13 -4.86 12.39
C LEU A 203 -16.09 -3.33 12.23
N GLN A 204 -16.82 -2.84 11.22
CA GLN A 204 -17.08 -1.44 11.01
C GLN A 204 -18.25 -0.99 11.88
N ASP A 205 -18.11 0.19 12.49
CA ASP A 205 -19.24 0.86 13.12
C ASP A 205 -20.18 1.37 12.02
N THR A 206 -21.45 0.98 12.08
CA THR A 206 -22.47 1.48 11.17
C THR A 206 -23.79 1.69 11.90
N LEU A 207 -24.55 2.68 11.45
CA LEU A 207 -25.93 2.91 11.86
C LEU A 207 -26.94 2.38 10.83
N ASP A 208 -26.46 1.82 9.71
CA ASP A 208 -27.28 1.24 8.67
C ASP A 208 -27.96 -0.05 9.17
N PRO A 209 -29.31 -0.15 9.13
CA PRO A 209 -29.99 -1.36 9.52
C PRO A 209 -29.64 -2.54 8.60
N ILE A 210 -29.14 -3.64 9.16
CA ILE A 210 -28.84 -4.89 8.42
C ILE A 210 -30.01 -5.45 7.58
N ALA A 211 -31.25 -5.08 7.93
CA ALA A 211 -32.46 -5.50 7.24
C ALA A 211 -33.08 -4.38 6.37
N ARG A 212 -32.32 -3.31 6.06
CA ARG A 212 -32.74 -2.25 5.15
C ARG A 212 -33.12 -2.85 3.80
N PRO A 213 -34.33 -2.63 3.29
CA PRO A 213 -34.66 -3.00 1.92
C PRO A 213 -33.93 -2.05 0.96
N THR A 214 -33.46 -2.57 -0.17
CA THR A 214 -32.72 -1.80 -1.18
C THR A 214 -33.42 -1.83 -2.56
N PRO A 215 -34.72 -1.51 -2.68
CA PRO A 215 -35.41 -1.47 -3.96
C PRO A 215 -34.79 -0.47 -4.95
N GLU A 216 -34.17 0.59 -4.44
CA GLU A 216 -33.49 1.65 -5.20
C GLU A 216 -32.37 1.06 -6.09
N ALA A 217 -31.69 0.02 -5.63
CA ALA A 217 -30.71 -0.72 -6.45
C ALA A 217 -31.35 -1.33 -7.71
N GLY A 218 -32.61 -1.79 -7.61
CA GLY A 218 -33.37 -2.31 -8.74
C GLY A 218 -33.81 -1.20 -9.70
N ASP A 219 -34.16 -0.03 -9.17
CA ASP A 219 -34.59 1.14 -9.96
C ASP A 219 -33.46 1.72 -10.84
N LEU A 220 -32.20 1.43 -10.50
CA LEU A 220 -31.02 1.79 -11.28
C LEU A 220 -30.77 0.87 -12.49
N LEU A 221 -31.42 -0.29 -12.55
CA LEU A 221 -31.27 -1.23 -13.67
C LEU A 221 -32.07 -0.73 -14.89
N PRO A 222 -31.48 -0.75 -16.09
CA PRO A 222 -32.20 -0.38 -17.30
C PRO A 222 -33.25 -1.44 -17.67
N ASP A 223 -34.41 -1.00 -18.14
CA ASP A 223 -35.47 -1.90 -18.63
C ASP A 223 -35.03 -2.79 -19.80
N SER A 224 -34.03 -2.33 -20.57
CA SER A 224 -33.50 -3.05 -21.72
C SER A 224 -32.41 -4.05 -21.28
N PRO A 225 -32.44 -5.31 -21.77
CA PRO A 225 -31.41 -6.30 -21.46
C PRO A 225 -30.02 -5.94 -22.02
N THR A 226 -29.92 -4.96 -22.91
CA THR A 226 -28.65 -4.44 -23.44
C THR A 226 -28.30 -3.06 -22.90
N GLY A 227 -29.05 -2.54 -21.93
CA GLY A 227 -28.76 -1.28 -21.28
C GLY A 227 -27.50 -1.39 -20.41
N ALA A 228 -26.67 -0.35 -20.43
CA ALA A 228 -25.52 -0.22 -19.54
C ALA A 228 -25.89 0.63 -18.33
N TYR A 229 -25.27 0.34 -17.20
CA TYR A 229 -25.40 1.09 -15.95
C TYR A 229 -24.06 1.03 -15.20
N ASP A 230 -23.93 1.86 -14.17
CA ASP A 230 -22.75 1.87 -13.32
C ASP A 230 -22.95 0.92 -12.13
N VAL A 231 -22.16 -0.14 -12.07
CA VAL A 231 -22.22 -1.12 -10.97
C VAL A 231 -21.85 -0.50 -9.62
N ARG A 232 -21.12 0.63 -9.61
CA ARG A 232 -20.78 1.36 -8.38
C ARG A 232 -22.02 2.00 -7.74
N SER A 233 -22.96 2.47 -8.56
CA SER A 233 -24.24 2.99 -8.07
C SER A 233 -25.07 1.88 -7.44
N ILE A 234 -25.07 0.67 -8.03
CA ILE A 234 -25.73 -0.50 -7.43
C ILE A 234 -25.07 -0.89 -6.11
N ALA A 235 -23.74 -0.92 -6.06
CA ALA A 235 -23.01 -1.29 -4.86
C ALA A 235 -23.29 -0.32 -3.71
N ALA A 236 -23.29 0.99 -3.99
CA ALA A 236 -23.59 2.04 -3.00
C ALA A 236 -24.95 1.81 -2.30
N GLU A 237 -26.00 1.47 -3.06
CA GLU A 237 -27.33 1.22 -2.47
C GLU A 237 -27.39 -0.01 -1.54
N ILE A 238 -26.44 -0.95 -1.66
CA ILE A 238 -26.44 -2.24 -0.95
C ILE A 238 -25.53 -2.23 0.28
N VAL A 239 -24.38 -1.58 0.18
CA VAL A 239 -23.36 -1.57 1.24
C VAL A 239 -23.75 -0.61 2.35
N ASP A 240 -23.17 -0.81 3.53
CA ASP A 240 -23.41 0.08 4.67
C ASP A 240 -22.96 1.51 4.35
N ASP A 241 -23.76 2.50 4.75
CA ASP A 241 -23.45 3.93 4.69
C ASP A 241 -23.04 4.45 3.29
N ASP A 242 -23.50 3.76 2.23
CA ASP A 242 -23.17 4.00 0.82
C ASP A 242 -21.64 4.01 0.53
N TYR A 243 -20.85 3.41 1.41
CA TYR A 243 -19.40 3.52 1.38
C TYR A 243 -18.72 2.33 0.68
N PHE A 244 -18.02 2.62 -0.42
CA PHE A 244 -17.25 1.65 -1.18
C PHE A 244 -15.83 2.18 -1.44
N LEU A 245 -14.83 1.50 -0.86
CA LEU A 245 -13.42 1.79 -1.08
C LEU A 245 -12.94 1.09 -2.36
N GLU A 246 -13.16 1.74 -3.51
CA GLU A 246 -12.74 1.24 -4.81
C GLU A 246 -11.21 1.18 -4.93
N LEU A 247 -10.69 0.06 -5.44
CA LEU A 247 -9.29 -0.15 -5.77
C LEU A 247 -9.14 -0.27 -7.28
N ARG A 248 -8.03 0.25 -7.81
CA ARG A 248 -7.69 0.22 -9.23
C ARG A 248 -8.76 0.84 -10.13
N SER A 249 -9.43 1.91 -9.68
CA SER A 249 -10.48 2.59 -10.45
C SER A 249 -10.02 3.09 -11.83
N GLY A 250 -8.71 3.35 -12.01
CA GLY A 250 -8.11 3.71 -13.30
C GLY A 250 -7.70 2.52 -14.20
N TRP A 251 -7.64 1.29 -13.66
CA TRP A 251 -7.09 0.12 -14.35
C TRP A 251 -8.15 -0.95 -14.63
N ALA A 252 -8.22 -1.42 -15.87
CA ALA A 252 -9.21 -2.43 -16.30
C ALA A 252 -10.66 -2.09 -15.85
N PRO A 253 -11.18 -0.89 -16.17
CA PRO A 253 -12.44 -0.35 -15.62
C PRO A 253 -13.69 -1.11 -16.07
N ASN A 254 -13.54 -2.15 -16.88
CA ASN A 254 -14.60 -3.11 -17.18
C ASN A 254 -14.91 -4.07 -16.00
N LEU A 255 -14.14 -4.01 -14.91
CA LEU A 255 -14.38 -4.75 -13.67
C LEU A 255 -14.07 -3.83 -12.48
N VAL A 256 -14.98 -3.76 -11.51
CA VAL A 256 -14.83 -2.96 -10.30
C VAL A 256 -14.43 -3.87 -9.14
N THR A 257 -13.41 -3.49 -8.38
CA THR A 257 -12.97 -4.17 -7.15
C THR A 257 -12.83 -3.15 -6.03
N GLY A 258 -13.11 -3.54 -4.80
CA GLY A 258 -12.98 -2.64 -3.66
C GLY A 258 -13.38 -3.32 -2.36
N PHE A 259 -13.39 -2.57 -1.27
CA PHE A 259 -13.89 -3.03 0.01
C PHE A 259 -15.13 -2.24 0.42
N ALA A 260 -16.00 -2.89 1.18
CA ALA A 260 -17.19 -2.30 1.80
C ALA A 260 -17.53 -3.06 3.08
N SER A 261 -18.63 -2.70 3.74
CA SER A 261 -19.22 -3.53 4.79
C SER A 261 -20.70 -3.79 4.56
N ILE A 262 -21.20 -4.89 5.14
CA ILE A 262 -22.64 -5.19 5.23
C ILE A 262 -22.94 -5.61 6.68
N GLY A 263 -23.82 -4.87 7.36
CA GLY A 263 -24.09 -5.04 8.79
C GLY A 263 -22.82 -4.95 9.63
N GLY A 264 -21.91 -4.03 9.27
CA GLY A 264 -20.61 -3.82 9.89
C GLY A 264 -19.55 -4.87 9.58
N HIS A 265 -19.86 -5.90 8.77
CA HIS A 265 -18.87 -6.93 8.42
C HIS A 265 -18.14 -6.55 7.13
N PRO A 266 -16.80 -6.45 7.13
CA PRO A 266 -16.03 -6.19 5.92
C PRO A 266 -16.26 -7.24 4.82
N VAL A 267 -16.45 -6.77 3.59
CA VAL A 267 -16.60 -7.54 2.36
C VAL A 267 -15.74 -6.95 1.25
N GLY A 268 -15.42 -7.73 0.23
CA GLY A 268 -14.70 -7.30 -0.98
C GLY A 268 -15.15 -8.04 -2.22
#